data_AF-A0A3D1PPD1-F1
#
_entry.id   AF-A0A3D1PPD1-F1
#
_cell.length_a   1.000
_cell.length_b   1.000
_cell.length_c   1.000
_cell.angle_alpha   90.00
_cell.angle_beta   90.00
_cell.angle_gamma   90.00
#
_symmetry.space_group_name_H-M   'P 1'
#
loop_
_entity.id
_entity.type
_entity.pdbx_description
1 polymer ?
#
loop_
_entity_poly.entity_id
_entity_poly.type
_entity_poly.pdbx_seq_one_letter_code
_entity_poly.pdbx_strand_id
1 'polypeptide(L)'
;MNIDNSQQLDLECFNRLLNDSFAKANSVPDGLNKFIESLSASGNNEFLKLIPEIKRYLILLTSQNLFEMIRSSISDLWHELCAILPNSVRVKFISRRKSVESALRKIVLNPSLGKDTINDIFAFRIIIDSTDGEEKNIEYCEITKNFCSQYFKNKRKCKLFLLKDYITNPKKNGYKSIHLIFNFDTAFSENVKLVAPPSFEIQIRTMNMDIENEYGSAQHAAFKDTQYKSVSKIKFDVEKINIPHFRVIQRNGEKIIVDNIGLVKALHVEERHKTF
;
A
#
# COMPACT_ATOMS: atom_id res chain seq x y z
N MET A 1 30.07 -13.03 -3.42
CA MET A 1 30.93 -11.99 -2.83
C MET A 1 30.12 -11.27 -1.77
N ASN A 2 30.53 -11.45 -0.52
CA ASN A 2 29.95 -10.80 0.66
C ASN A 2 30.28 -9.30 0.64
N ILE A 3 29.24 -8.48 0.77
CA ILE A 3 29.24 -7.04 1.03
C ILE A 3 27.99 -6.87 1.91
N ASP A 4 27.94 -6.34 3.11
CA ASP A 4 28.86 -5.59 3.95
C ASP A 4 28.31 -5.66 5.39
N ASN A 5 29.14 -5.39 6.40
CA ASN A 5 28.71 -5.23 7.80
C ASN A 5 27.86 -3.95 7.99
N SER A 6 26.63 -3.93 7.48
CA SER A 6 25.64 -2.93 7.90
C SER A 6 25.33 -3.18 9.38
N GLN A 7 25.67 -2.23 10.26
CA GLN A 7 25.14 -2.23 11.63
C GLN A 7 23.62 -2.45 11.54
N GLN A 8 23.17 -3.58 12.08
CA GLN A 8 21.76 -3.93 12.10
C GLN A 8 21.01 -2.79 12.79
N LEU A 9 20.04 -2.18 12.10
CA LEU A 9 19.22 -1.10 12.65
C LEU A 9 18.77 -1.49 14.07
N ASP A 10 19.02 -0.62 15.05
CA ASP A 10 18.54 -0.82 16.42
C ASP A 10 17.01 -0.70 16.45
N LEU A 11 16.34 -1.83 16.19
CA LEU A 11 14.89 -1.92 16.11
C LEU A 11 14.21 -1.68 17.46
N GLU A 12 14.90 -1.93 18.57
CA GLU A 12 14.36 -1.69 19.90
C GLU A 12 14.28 -0.18 20.14
N CYS A 13 15.37 0.55 19.91
CA CYS A 13 15.38 2.00 20.00
C CYS A 13 14.42 2.62 18.97
N PHE A 14 14.41 2.13 17.72
CA PHE A 14 13.48 2.60 16.69
C PHE A 14 12.01 2.47 17.12
N ASN A 15 11.62 1.30 17.66
CA ASN A 15 10.27 1.07 18.16
C ASN A 15 9.93 1.95 19.36
N ARG A 16 10.87 2.15 20.28
CA ARG A 16 10.67 3.06 21.42
C ARG A 16 10.37 4.47 20.93
N LEU A 17 11.22 5.02 20.05
CA LEU A 17 11.02 6.36 19.49
C LEU A 17 9.69 6.46 18.72
N LEU A 18 9.33 5.43 17.95
CA LEU A 18 8.06 5.37 17.22
C LEU A 18 6.86 5.45 18.18
N ASN A 19 6.86 4.63 19.22
CA ASN A 19 5.77 4.54 20.17
C ASN A 19 5.66 5.78 21.06
N ASP A 20 6.79 6.32 21.53
CA ASP A 20 6.81 7.56 22.31
C ASP A 20 6.27 8.76 21.51
N SER A 21 6.54 8.78 20.19
CA SER A 21 6.04 9.81 19.28
C SER A 21 4.53 9.71 19.08
N PHE A 22 4.02 8.50 18.83
CA PHE A 22 2.60 8.29 18.56
C PHE A 22 1.73 8.28 19.82
N ALA A 23 2.29 8.02 21.00
CA ALA A 23 1.58 8.17 22.28
C ALA A 23 1.21 9.63 22.58
N LYS A 24 1.96 10.59 22.02
CA LYS A 24 1.76 12.03 22.19
C LYS A 24 1.11 12.69 20.96
N ALA A 25 0.66 11.89 19.99
CA ALA A 25 0.17 12.39 18.72
C ALA A 25 -1.35 12.59 18.72
N ASN A 26 -1.80 13.65 18.06
CA ASN A 26 -3.23 13.93 17.86
C ASN A 26 -3.75 13.42 16.50
N SER A 27 -2.86 13.05 15.59
CA SER A 27 -3.17 12.53 14.26
C SER A 27 -2.01 11.70 13.71
N VAL A 28 -2.23 10.95 12.62
CA VAL A 28 -1.15 10.21 11.94
C VAL A 28 -0.05 11.16 11.42
N PRO A 29 -0.35 12.28 10.72
CA PRO A 29 0.68 13.25 10.32
C PRO A 29 1.48 13.82 11.49
N ASP A 30 0.82 14.18 12.58
CA ASP A 30 1.48 14.68 13.79
C ASP A 30 2.42 13.63 14.40
N GLY A 31 1.97 12.37 14.52
CA GLY A 31 2.81 11.27 15.01
C GLY A 31 4.04 11.01 14.14
N LEU A 32 3.90 11.09 12.81
CA LEU A 32 5.04 10.99 11.88
C LEU A 32 6.01 12.16 12.02
N ASN A 33 5.53 13.40 12.19
CA ASN A 33 6.38 14.57 12.43
C ASN A 33 7.19 14.41 13.72
N LYS A 34 6.53 14.07 14.83
CA LYS A 34 7.21 13.81 16.12
C LYS A 34 8.22 12.67 16.02
N PHE A 35 7.89 11.65 15.23
CA PHE A 35 8.81 10.54 14.99
C PHE A 35 10.04 10.96 14.20
N ILE A 36 9.87 11.76 13.14
CA ILE A 36 10.97 12.34 12.38
C ILE A 36 11.88 13.18 13.30
N GLU A 37 11.30 14.04 14.14
CA GLU A 37 12.05 14.86 15.11
C GLU A 37 12.84 13.99 16.09
N SER A 38 12.22 12.91 16.59
CA SER A 38 12.85 11.97 17.52
C SER A 38 14.01 11.19 16.88
N LEU A 39 13.85 10.76 15.62
CA LEU A 39 14.92 10.13 14.84
C LEU A 39 16.08 11.12 14.57
N SER A 40 15.77 12.38 14.28
CA SER A 40 16.79 13.43 14.12
C SER A 40 17.55 13.69 15.41
N ALA A 41 16.84 13.82 16.53
CA ALA A 41 17.42 14.12 17.84
C ALA A 41 18.29 12.98 18.40
N SER A 42 18.08 11.74 17.95
CA SER A 42 18.86 10.59 18.41
C SER A 42 20.31 10.59 17.93
N GLY A 43 20.65 11.38 16.90
CA GLY A 43 21.98 11.43 16.28
C GLY A 43 22.46 10.11 15.65
N ASN A 44 21.56 9.12 15.48
CA ASN A 44 21.92 7.81 14.96
C ASN A 44 21.96 7.85 13.42
N ASN A 45 23.13 7.59 12.83
CA ASN A 45 23.34 7.67 11.39
C ASN A 45 22.41 6.76 10.57
N GLU A 46 22.07 5.57 11.07
CA GLU A 46 21.12 4.68 10.37
C GLU A 46 19.69 5.24 10.41
N PHE A 47 19.29 5.89 11.50
CA PHE A 47 17.98 6.54 11.61
C PHE A 47 17.89 7.75 10.69
N LEU A 48 18.95 8.55 10.62
CA LEU A 48 19.03 9.72 9.74
C LEU A 48 18.84 9.35 8.27
N LYS A 49 19.33 8.18 7.83
CA LYS A 49 19.14 7.67 6.46
C LYS A 49 17.66 7.38 6.13
N LEU A 50 16.81 7.08 7.12
CA LEU A 50 15.39 6.76 6.92
C LEU A 50 14.50 8.00 6.78
N ILE A 51 14.91 9.12 7.40
CA ILE A 51 14.11 10.34 7.50
C ILE A 51 13.60 10.87 6.14
N PRO A 52 14.40 10.91 5.06
CA PRO A 52 13.92 11.40 3.77
C PRO A 52 12.72 10.61 3.23
N GLU A 53 12.73 9.28 3.36
CA GLU A 53 11.64 8.42 2.91
C GLU A 53 10.41 8.50 3.82
N ILE A 54 10.59 8.70 5.14
CA ILE A 54 9.47 8.94 6.07
C ILE A 54 8.82 10.30 5.78
N LYS A 55 9.61 11.35 5.50
CA LYS A 55 9.10 12.65 5.05
C LYS A 55 8.34 12.52 3.73
N ARG A 56 8.90 11.81 2.75
CA ARG A 56 8.22 11.51 1.48
C ARG A 56 6.88 10.81 1.72
N TYR A 57 6.84 9.80 2.59
CA TYR A 57 5.59 9.13 2.96
C TYR A 57 4.58 10.11 3.57
N LEU A 58 5.00 10.95 4.52
CA LEU A 58 4.15 11.97 5.13
C LEU A 58 3.55 12.93 4.09
N ILE A 59 4.35 13.42 3.15
CA ILE A 59 3.88 14.29 2.04
C ILE A 59 2.82 13.57 1.20
N LEU A 60 3.05 12.31 0.85
CA LEU A 60 2.11 11.52 0.05
C LEU A 60 0.80 11.26 0.82
N LEU A 61 0.87 11.14 2.14
CA LEU A 61 -0.30 10.97 3.01
C LEU A 61 -1.14 12.24 3.19
N THR A 62 -0.56 13.42 3.01
CA THR A 62 -1.25 14.70 3.26
C THR A 62 -1.52 15.50 1.98
N SER A 63 -1.09 15.00 0.82
CA SER A 63 -1.26 15.67 -0.47
C SER A 63 -2.70 15.57 -0.97
N GLN A 64 -3.52 16.59 -0.69
CA GLN A 64 -4.92 16.68 -1.12
C GLN A 64 -5.09 16.52 -2.64
N ASN A 65 -4.25 17.21 -3.43
CA ASN A 65 -4.30 17.12 -4.89
C ASN A 65 -4.06 15.68 -5.40
N LEU A 66 -3.15 14.94 -4.76
CA LEU A 66 -2.89 13.54 -5.10
C LEU A 66 -4.12 12.67 -4.79
N PHE A 67 -4.76 12.87 -3.64
CA PHE A 67 -6.00 12.16 -3.31
C PHE A 67 -7.12 12.46 -4.31
N GLU A 68 -7.33 13.71 -4.69
CA GLU A 68 -8.38 14.10 -5.64
C GLU A 68 -8.12 13.57 -7.05
N MET A 69 -6.87 13.61 -7.52
CA MET A 69 -6.46 13.00 -8.78
C MET A 69 -6.69 11.49 -8.76
N ILE A 70 -6.28 10.81 -7.69
CA ILE A 70 -6.50 9.37 -7.51
C ILE A 70 -8.01 9.07 -7.54
N ARG A 71 -8.79 9.75 -6.72
CA ARG A 71 -10.24 9.53 -6.58
C ARG A 71 -10.98 9.75 -7.91
N SER A 72 -10.68 10.84 -8.62
CA SER A 72 -11.25 11.08 -9.94
C SER A 72 -10.84 10.01 -10.96
N SER A 73 -9.58 9.56 -10.92
CA SER A 73 -9.10 8.48 -11.80
C SER A 73 -9.85 7.18 -11.56
N ILE A 74 -10.12 6.83 -10.30
CA ILE A 74 -10.91 5.64 -9.94
C ILE A 74 -12.31 5.75 -10.52
N SER A 75 -12.95 6.91 -10.36
CA SER A 75 -14.34 7.07 -10.77
C SER A 75 -14.51 6.93 -12.28
N ASP A 76 -13.65 7.58 -13.05
CA ASP A 76 -13.68 7.51 -14.51
C ASP A 76 -13.29 6.11 -15.01
N LEU A 77 -12.21 5.54 -14.46
CA LEU A 77 -11.75 4.19 -14.79
C LEU A 77 -12.85 3.17 -14.54
N TRP A 78 -13.59 3.31 -13.43
CA TRP A 78 -14.73 2.47 -13.09
C TRP A 78 -15.80 2.49 -14.18
N HIS A 79 -16.26 3.68 -14.58
CA HIS A 79 -17.33 3.82 -15.56
C HIS A 79 -16.93 3.27 -16.93
N GLU A 80 -15.71 3.60 -17.39
CA GLU A 80 -15.23 3.15 -18.69
C GLU A 80 -14.94 1.65 -18.70
N LEU A 81 -14.33 1.10 -17.64
CA LEU A 81 -14.08 -0.34 -17.55
C LEU A 81 -15.39 -1.14 -17.55
N CYS A 82 -16.39 -0.68 -16.81
CA CYS A 82 -17.70 -1.33 -16.76
C CYS A 82 -18.43 -1.30 -18.11
N ALA A 83 -18.13 -0.32 -18.97
CA ALA A 83 -18.70 -0.18 -20.30
C ALA A 83 -18.02 -1.08 -21.36
N ILE A 84 -16.72 -1.38 -21.20
CA ILE A 84 -16.00 -2.24 -22.16
C ILE A 84 -16.12 -3.73 -21.84
N LEU A 85 -16.35 -4.07 -20.57
CA LEU A 85 -16.55 -5.47 -20.16
C LEU A 85 -18.00 -5.88 -20.41
N PRO A 86 -18.26 -7.15 -20.80
CA PRO A 86 -19.62 -7.65 -20.98
C PRO A 86 -20.48 -7.41 -19.74
N ASN A 87 -21.80 -7.29 -19.95
CA ASN A 87 -22.75 -7.11 -18.84
C ASN A 87 -22.79 -8.32 -17.89
N SER A 88 -22.43 -9.52 -18.35
CA SER A 88 -22.29 -10.71 -17.52
C SER A 88 -21.11 -10.62 -16.53
N VAL A 89 -20.13 -9.76 -16.79
CA VAL A 89 -18.95 -9.63 -15.94
C VAL A 89 -19.24 -8.70 -14.77
N ARG A 90 -19.10 -9.25 -13.57
CA ARG A 90 -19.13 -8.53 -12.31
C ARG A 90 -17.74 -8.01 -12.01
N VAL A 91 -17.68 -6.77 -11.56
CA VAL A 91 -16.44 -6.07 -11.26
C VAL A 91 -16.55 -5.52 -9.85
N LYS A 92 -15.53 -5.76 -9.04
CA LYS A 92 -15.39 -5.16 -7.71
C LYS A 92 -14.10 -4.36 -7.65
N PHE A 93 -14.24 -3.08 -7.31
CA PHE A 93 -13.12 -2.17 -7.08
C PHE A 93 -12.94 -1.96 -5.59
N ILE A 94 -11.72 -2.14 -5.08
CA ILE A 94 -11.36 -1.83 -3.71
C ILE A 94 -10.13 -0.93 -3.74
N SER A 95 -10.26 0.31 -3.33
CA SER A 95 -9.12 1.20 -3.12
C SER A 95 -8.72 1.21 -1.66
N ARG A 96 -7.40 1.14 -1.43
CA ARG A 96 -6.84 1.15 -0.08
C ARG A 96 -5.58 1.98 -0.02
N ARG A 97 -5.38 2.57 1.15
CA ARG A 97 -4.11 3.13 1.57
C ARG A 97 -3.39 2.14 2.48
N LYS A 98 -2.12 1.92 2.23
CA LYS A 98 -1.27 1.07 3.06
C LYS A 98 -1.18 1.60 4.49
N SER A 99 -1.17 0.68 5.47
CA SER A 99 -1.00 1.06 6.88
C SER A 99 0.34 1.73 7.12
N VAL A 100 0.40 2.64 8.10
CA VAL A 100 1.63 3.31 8.52
C VAL A 100 2.68 2.26 8.92
N GLU A 101 2.28 1.26 9.70
CA GLU A 101 3.15 0.18 10.13
C GLU A 101 3.79 -0.56 8.93
N SER A 102 2.99 -0.91 7.93
CA SER A 102 3.49 -1.60 6.74
C SER A 102 4.36 -0.71 5.85
N ALA A 103 4.11 0.60 5.82
CA ALA A 103 4.94 1.56 5.10
C ALA A 103 6.31 1.70 5.77
N LEU A 104 6.35 1.90 7.10
CA LEU A 104 7.59 1.98 7.88
C LEU A 104 8.44 0.70 7.75
N ARG A 105 7.81 -0.48 7.81
CA ARG A 105 8.50 -1.76 7.56
C ARG A 105 9.20 -1.80 6.21
N LYS A 106 8.56 -1.31 5.15
CA LYS A 106 9.16 -1.24 3.82
C LYS A 106 10.32 -0.26 3.75
N ILE A 107 10.19 0.91 4.38
CA ILE A 107 11.24 1.92 4.46
C ILE A 107 12.49 1.33 5.13
N VAL A 108 12.31 0.63 6.26
CA VAL A 108 13.42 0.03 7.01
C VAL A 108 14.10 -1.12 6.27
N LEU A 109 13.37 -1.90 5.47
CA LEU A 109 13.96 -3.03 4.73
C LEU A 109 14.83 -2.61 3.56
N ASN A 110 14.54 -1.44 2.99
CA ASN A 110 15.11 -1.00 1.73
C ASN A 110 15.65 0.43 1.84
N PRO A 111 16.47 0.77 2.88
CA PRO A 111 16.91 2.14 3.13
C PRO A 111 17.82 2.68 2.02
N SER A 112 18.48 1.79 1.27
CA SER A 112 19.40 2.10 0.17
C SER A 112 18.77 2.13 -1.22
N LEU A 113 17.50 1.73 -1.37
CA LEU A 113 16.85 1.60 -2.69
C LEU A 113 16.28 2.91 -3.26
N GLY A 114 16.37 4.02 -2.53
CA GLY A 114 15.90 5.31 -3.03
C GLY A 114 14.47 5.23 -3.59
N LYS A 115 14.29 5.66 -4.84
CA LYS A 115 13.03 5.96 -5.53
C LYS A 115 11.93 4.87 -5.43
N ASP A 116 12.28 3.60 -5.19
CA ASP A 116 11.39 2.43 -5.28
C ASP A 116 10.73 1.96 -3.97
N THR A 117 11.03 2.62 -2.85
CA THR A 117 10.76 2.05 -1.51
C THR A 117 9.28 1.95 -1.15
N ILE A 118 8.43 2.86 -1.63
CA ILE A 118 7.01 2.95 -1.25
C ILE A 118 6.08 3.14 -2.46
N ASN A 119 6.25 2.30 -3.48
CA ASN A 119 5.45 2.40 -4.70
C ASN A 119 3.97 2.00 -4.55
N ASP A 120 3.58 1.43 -3.41
CA ASP A 120 2.25 0.88 -3.15
C ASP A 120 1.57 1.51 -1.91
N ILE A 121 1.77 2.81 -1.68
CA ILE A 121 1.02 3.55 -0.65
C ILE A 121 -0.46 3.51 -0.99
N PHE A 122 -0.80 3.84 -2.24
CA PHE A 122 -2.14 3.75 -2.79
C PHE A 122 -2.21 2.54 -3.71
N ALA A 123 -3.17 1.67 -3.42
CA ALA A 123 -3.41 0.47 -4.21
C ALA A 123 -4.89 0.34 -4.56
N PHE A 124 -5.16 -0.01 -5.81
CA PHE A 124 -6.48 -0.36 -6.32
C PHE A 124 -6.49 -1.85 -6.60
N ARG A 125 -7.52 -2.52 -6.13
CA ARG A 125 -7.77 -3.92 -6.45
C ARG A 125 -9.00 -4.01 -7.31
N ILE A 126 -8.85 -4.66 -8.45
CA ILE A 126 -9.91 -4.96 -9.40
C ILE A 126 -10.11 -6.47 -9.38
N ILE A 127 -11.27 -6.89 -8.90
CA ILE A 127 -11.66 -8.29 -8.86
C ILE A 127 -12.69 -8.49 -9.97
N ILE A 128 -12.38 -9.44 -10.84
CA ILE A 128 -13.22 -9.82 -11.98
C ILE A 128 -13.90 -11.14 -11.68
N ASP A 129 -15.20 -11.21 -11.95
CA ASP A 129 -15.98 -12.41 -11.76
C ASP A 129 -17.03 -12.55 -12.86
N SER A 130 -17.19 -13.76 -13.38
CA SER A 130 -18.22 -14.11 -14.34
C SER A 130 -18.49 -15.61 -14.27
N THR A 131 -19.68 -16.01 -14.72
CA THR A 131 -20.09 -17.41 -14.81
C THR A 131 -19.51 -18.13 -16.03
N ASP A 132 -18.71 -17.44 -16.86
CA ASP A 132 -18.17 -17.97 -18.12
C ASP A 132 -16.93 -18.86 -17.91
N GLY A 133 -16.53 -19.07 -16.65
CA GLY A 133 -15.43 -19.93 -16.24
C GLY A 133 -14.13 -19.17 -15.95
N GLU A 134 -13.20 -19.84 -15.26
CA GLU A 134 -11.95 -19.21 -14.80
C GLU A 134 -11.04 -18.78 -15.96
N GLU A 135 -10.98 -19.55 -17.03
CA GLU A 135 -10.20 -19.20 -18.23
C GLU A 135 -10.68 -17.86 -18.82
N LYS A 136 -12.02 -17.69 -18.92
CA LYS A 136 -12.61 -16.44 -19.39
C LYS A 136 -12.38 -15.29 -18.41
N ASN A 137 -12.45 -15.53 -17.11
CA ASN A 137 -12.13 -14.53 -16.09
C ASN A 137 -10.67 -14.05 -16.18
N ILE A 138 -9.73 -14.94 -16.52
CA ILE A 138 -8.33 -14.58 -16.78
C ILE A 138 -8.21 -13.72 -18.05
N GLU A 139 -8.93 -14.04 -19.12
CA GLU A 139 -9.00 -13.18 -20.32
C GLU A 139 -9.54 -11.78 -19.99
N TYR A 140 -10.59 -11.69 -19.16
CA TYR A 140 -11.12 -10.41 -18.70
C TYR A 140 -10.13 -9.63 -17.82
N CYS A 141 -9.30 -10.32 -17.03
CA CYS A 141 -8.19 -9.68 -16.32
C CYS A 141 -7.15 -9.09 -17.28
N GLU A 142 -6.86 -9.79 -18.39
CA GLU A 142 -5.94 -9.31 -19.43
C GLU A 142 -6.49 -8.10 -20.19
N ILE A 143 -7.79 -8.13 -20.54
CA ILE A 143 -8.49 -6.96 -21.11
C ILE A 143 -8.42 -5.77 -20.15
N THR A 144 -8.70 -6.01 -18.87
CA THR A 144 -8.64 -4.99 -17.81
C THR A 144 -7.23 -4.41 -17.66
N LYS A 145 -6.18 -5.26 -17.73
CA LYS A 145 -4.77 -4.84 -17.68
C LYS A 145 -4.43 -3.88 -18.82
N ASN A 146 -4.80 -4.27 -20.04
CA ASN A 146 -4.52 -3.48 -21.23
C ASN A 146 -5.29 -2.16 -21.21
N PHE A 147 -6.55 -2.18 -20.79
CA PHE A 147 -7.36 -0.99 -20.59
C PHE A 147 -6.74 -0.04 -19.56
N CYS A 148 -6.43 -0.51 -18.35
CA CYS A 148 -5.82 0.32 -17.31
C CYS A 148 -4.51 0.96 -17.79
N SER A 149 -3.65 0.18 -18.45
CA SER A 149 -2.38 0.67 -18.99
C SER A 149 -2.56 1.82 -19.99
N GLN A 150 -3.53 1.70 -20.89
CA GLN A 150 -3.84 2.76 -21.86
C GLN A 150 -4.53 3.96 -21.20
N TYR A 151 -5.49 3.73 -20.30
CA TYR A 151 -6.21 4.77 -19.57
C TYR A 151 -5.23 5.69 -18.83
N PHE A 152 -4.35 5.12 -18.01
CA PHE A 152 -3.43 5.93 -17.20
C PHE A 152 -2.35 6.61 -18.04
N LYS A 153 -1.87 5.96 -19.10
CA LYS A 153 -0.94 6.59 -20.05
C LYS A 153 -1.55 7.78 -20.76
N ASN A 154 -2.74 7.61 -21.33
CA ASN A 154 -3.32 8.58 -22.25
C ASN A 154 -4.12 9.68 -21.55
N LYS A 155 -4.92 9.34 -20.53
CA LYS A 155 -5.82 10.29 -19.84
C LYS A 155 -5.21 10.93 -18.61
N ARG A 156 -4.30 10.23 -17.92
CA ARG A 156 -3.72 10.69 -16.65
C ARG A 156 -2.23 11.01 -16.73
N LYS A 157 -1.63 10.91 -17.93
CA LYS A 157 -0.20 11.15 -18.19
C LYS A 157 0.72 10.38 -17.23
N CYS A 158 0.26 9.23 -16.73
CA CYS A 158 1.03 8.38 -15.84
C CYS A 158 1.91 7.43 -16.65
N LYS A 159 3.12 7.17 -16.17
CA LYS A 159 4.03 6.22 -16.80
C LYS A 159 3.92 4.86 -16.10
N LEU A 160 3.66 3.80 -16.86
CA LEU A 160 3.80 2.44 -16.34
C LEU A 160 5.26 2.21 -15.97
N PHE A 161 5.52 2.02 -14.69
CA PHE A 161 6.85 1.84 -14.12
C PHE A 161 7.23 0.36 -14.06
N LEU A 162 6.30 -0.49 -13.63
CA LEU A 162 6.57 -1.92 -13.46
C LEU A 162 5.28 -2.74 -13.65
N LEU A 163 5.39 -3.83 -14.41
CA LEU A 163 4.35 -4.85 -14.58
C LEU A 163 4.85 -6.15 -13.94
N LYS A 164 4.04 -6.76 -13.07
CA LYS A 164 4.30 -8.09 -12.52
C LYS A 164 3.11 -8.99 -12.81
N ASP A 165 3.30 -9.95 -13.68
CA ASP A 165 2.27 -10.94 -14.02
C ASP A 165 2.43 -12.19 -13.15
N TYR A 166 1.79 -12.19 -11.98
CA TYR A 166 1.74 -13.36 -11.11
C TYR A 166 0.62 -14.34 -11.48
N ILE A 167 -0.16 -14.08 -12.53
CA ILE A 167 -1.07 -15.10 -13.06
C ILE A 167 -0.24 -16.12 -13.85
N THR A 168 0.60 -15.63 -14.76
CA THR A 168 1.51 -16.45 -15.56
C THR A 168 2.68 -16.99 -14.73
N ASN A 169 3.22 -16.18 -13.80
CA ASN A 169 4.36 -16.56 -12.95
C ASN A 169 4.00 -16.41 -11.45
N PRO A 170 3.20 -17.32 -10.88
CA PRO A 170 2.77 -17.23 -9.48
C PRO A 170 3.94 -17.17 -8.51
N LYS A 171 3.75 -16.51 -7.36
CA LYS A 171 4.75 -16.56 -6.30
C LYS A 171 4.82 -17.98 -5.73
N LYS A 172 5.91 -18.29 -5.02
CA LYS A 172 6.14 -19.59 -4.37
C LYS A 172 4.99 -20.04 -3.47
N ASN A 173 4.25 -19.11 -2.86
CA ASN A 173 3.11 -19.40 -2.00
C ASN A 173 1.78 -19.58 -2.78
N GLY A 174 1.80 -19.65 -4.11
CA GLY A 174 0.60 -19.77 -4.93
C GLY A 174 -0.12 -18.44 -5.20
N TYR A 175 0.41 -17.31 -4.74
CA TYR A 175 -0.20 -16.00 -4.98
C TYR A 175 -0.28 -15.66 -6.47
N LYS A 176 -1.49 -15.29 -6.93
CA LYS A 176 -1.79 -14.87 -8.30
C LYS A 176 -2.49 -13.52 -8.36
N SER A 177 -2.01 -12.63 -9.22
CA SER A 177 -2.59 -11.33 -9.59
C SER A 177 -1.69 -10.64 -10.62
N ILE A 178 -2.25 -9.79 -11.47
CA ILE A 178 -1.46 -8.86 -12.29
C ILE A 178 -1.26 -7.57 -11.49
N HIS A 179 -0.02 -7.12 -11.33
CA HIS A 179 0.31 -5.84 -10.68
C HIS A 179 0.82 -4.84 -11.70
N LEU A 180 0.16 -3.69 -11.80
CA LEU A 180 0.60 -2.54 -12.57
C LEU A 180 1.02 -1.44 -11.60
N ILE A 181 2.27 -1.01 -11.64
CA ILE A 181 2.77 0.11 -10.86
C ILE A 181 2.96 1.29 -11.80
N PHE A 182 2.31 2.42 -11.49
CA PHE A 182 2.40 3.65 -12.27
C PHE A 182 3.08 4.76 -11.46
N ASN A 183 3.84 5.59 -12.16
CA ASN A 183 4.37 6.85 -11.64
C ASN A 183 3.55 8.01 -12.21
N PHE A 184 3.19 8.96 -11.35
CA PHE A 184 2.59 10.22 -11.78
C PHE A 184 3.64 11.10 -12.48
N ASP A 185 3.18 11.95 -13.39
CA ASP A 185 4.04 12.92 -14.07
C ASP A 185 4.60 13.94 -13.06
N THR A 186 5.87 14.30 -13.22
CA THR A 186 6.64 15.15 -12.30
C THR A 186 6.12 16.59 -12.20
N ALA A 187 5.27 17.03 -13.13
CA ALA A 187 4.60 18.33 -13.07
C ALA A 187 3.63 18.48 -11.88
N PHE A 188 3.30 17.39 -11.18
CA PHE A 188 2.48 17.43 -9.97
C PHE A 188 3.25 17.89 -8.71
N SER A 189 4.59 18.00 -8.77
CA SER A 189 5.45 18.29 -7.61
C SER A 189 6.16 19.65 -7.73
N GLU A 190 5.42 20.74 -7.90
CA GLU A 190 6.04 22.08 -8.00
C GLU A 190 6.51 22.65 -6.65
N ASN A 191 6.00 22.16 -5.51
CA ASN A 191 6.33 22.72 -4.18
C ASN A 191 7.06 21.78 -3.23
N VAL A 192 7.19 20.51 -3.58
CA VAL A 192 7.86 19.51 -2.74
C VAL A 192 8.80 18.74 -3.65
N LYS A 193 10.10 19.06 -3.60
CA LYS A 193 11.15 18.34 -4.33
C LYS A 193 11.20 16.88 -3.85
N LEU A 194 10.23 16.08 -4.29
CA LEU A 194 10.21 14.65 -4.03
C LEU A 194 11.37 14.03 -4.81
N VAL A 195 12.14 13.19 -4.12
CA VAL A 195 13.28 12.48 -4.71
C VAL A 195 12.83 11.53 -5.83
N ALA A 196 11.55 11.12 -5.83
CA ALA A 196 10.91 10.36 -6.89
C ALA A 196 9.45 10.78 -7.11
N PRO A 197 8.89 10.55 -8.31
CA PRO A 197 7.48 10.79 -8.55
C PRO A 197 6.61 9.96 -7.60
N PRO A 198 5.45 10.48 -7.17
CA PRO A 198 4.42 9.68 -6.52
C PRO A 198 4.04 8.48 -7.40
N SER A 199 3.61 7.39 -6.79
CA SER A 199 3.25 6.17 -7.49
C SER A 199 2.08 5.45 -6.82
N PHE A 200 1.40 4.62 -7.61
CA PHE A 200 0.29 3.80 -7.17
C PHE A 200 0.31 2.43 -7.87
N GLU A 201 -0.36 1.47 -7.24
CA GLU A 201 -0.44 0.09 -7.72
C GLU A 201 -1.88 -0.25 -8.11
N ILE A 202 -2.07 -0.97 -9.21
CA ILE A 202 -3.31 -1.66 -9.56
C ILE A 202 -3.05 -3.16 -9.51
N GLN A 203 -3.88 -3.88 -8.76
CA GLN A 203 -3.90 -5.33 -8.63
C GLN A 203 -5.15 -5.85 -9.34
N ILE A 204 -4.97 -6.66 -10.37
CA ILE A 204 -6.08 -7.25 -11.14
C ILE A 204 -6.05 -8.75 -10.89
N ARG A 205 -7.20 -9.34 -10.56
CA ARG A 205 -7.33 -10.78 -10.28
C ARG A 205 -8.76 -11.27 -10.42
N THR A 206 -8.93 -12.58 -10.55
CA THR A 206 -10.25 -13.21 -10.52
C THR A 206 -10.79 -13.33 -9.10
N MET A 207 -12.09 -13.58 -8.93
CA MET A 207 -12.69 -13.87 -7.63
C MET A 207 -12.04 -15.08 -6.95
N ASN A 208 -11.76 -16.14 -7.69
CA ASN A 208 -11.07 -17.34 -7.17
C ASN A 208 -9.67 -17.00 -6.65
N MET A 209 -8.91 -16.20 -7.40
CA MET A 209 -7.62 -15.70 -6.93
C MET A 209 -7.74 -14.78 -5.71
N ASP A 210 -8.79 -13.96 -5.61
CA ASP A 210 -9.04 -13.13 -4.43
C ASP A 210 -9.23 -13.99 -3.18
N ILE A 211 -10.07 -15.02 -3.27
CA ILE A 211 -10.34 -15.98 -2.18
C ILE A 211 -9.04 -16.67 -1.75
N GLU A 212 -8.27 -17.23 -2.68
CA GLU A 212 -7.02 -17.92 -2.35
C GLU A 212 -5.98 -17.00 -1.70
N ASN A 213 -5.90 -15.75 -2.15
CA ASN A 213 -4.92 -14.78 -1.65
C ASN A 213 -5.27 -14.24 -0.25
N GLU A 214 -6.54 -14.18 0.12
CA GLU A 214 -7.01 -13.62 1.41
C GLU A 214 -7.29 -14.72 2.46
N TYR A 215 -7.81 -15.87 2.02
CA TYR A 215 -8.31 -16.93 2.91
C TYR A 215 -7.68 -18.31 2.66
N GLY A 216 -7.08 -18.52 1.49
CA GLY A 216 -6.54 -19.81 1.08
C GLY A 216 -5.08 -20.03 1.45
N SER A 217 -4.47 -21.02 0.80
CA SER A 217 -3.08 -21.43 1.04
C SER A 217 -2.05 -20.34 0.69
N ALA A 218 -2.45 -19.36 -0.11
CA ALA A 218 -1.64 -18.21 -0.54
C ALA A 218 -1.78 -16.97 0.37
N GLN A 219 -2.35 -17.14 1.57
CA GLN A 219 -2.72 -16.04 2.45
C GLN A 219 -1.61 -14.99 2.63
N HIS A 220 -1.97 -13.76 2.31
CA HIS A 220 -1.08 -12.61 2.39
C HIS A 220 -0.51 -12.31 3.78
N ALA A 221 -1.25 -12.62 4.84
CA ALA A 221 -0.82 -12.39 6.22
C ALA A 221 0.37 -13.29 6.61
N ALA A 222 0.24 -14.61 6.40
CA ALA A 222 1.27 -15.59 6.76
C ALA A 222 2.60 -15.38 6.00
N PHE A 223 2.53 -14.91 4.75
CA PHE A 223 3.72 -14.66 3.93
C PHE A 223 4.45 -13.36 4.30
N LYS A 224 3.74 -12.32 4.74
CA LYS A 224 4.39 -11.08 5.20
C LYS A 224 5.28 -11.33 6.42
N ASP A 225 4.85 -12.18 7.35
CA ASP A 225 5.64 -12.48 8.54
C ASP A 225 6.89 -13.29 8.23
N THR A 226 6.89 -14.09 7.16
CA THR A 226 8.05 -14.87 6.71
C THR A 226 9.01 -14.08 5.81
N GLN A 227 8.51 -13.23 4.91
CA GLN A 227 9.35 -12.36 4.06
C GLN A 227 9.99 -11.21 4.85
N TYR A 228 9.36 -10.78 5.95
CA TYR A 228 9.76 -9.61 6.72
C TYR A 228 10.18 -9.93 8.16
N LYS A 229 10.66 -11.16 8.44
CA LYS A 229 10.97 -11.66 9.80
C LYS A 229 11.80 -10.71 10.67
N SER A 230 12.73 -9.95 10.10
CA SER A 230 13.54 -8.97 10.85
C SER A 230 12.76 -7.71 11.21
N VAL A 231 11.94 -7.17 10.29
CA VAL A 231 11.18 -5.92 10.49
C VAL A 231 9.73 -6.11 10.93
N SER A 232 9.24 -7.36 10.99
CA SER A 232 7.95 -7.69 11.62
C SER A 232 7.91 -7.26 13.08
N LYS A 233 9.08 -6.97 13.68
CA LYS A 233 9.25 -6.34 14.99
C LYS A 233 8.81 -4.87 15.05
N ILE A 234 8.73 -4.15 13.92
CA ILE A 234 8.21 -2.77 13.90
C ILE A 234 6.71 -2.83 14.14
N LYS A 235 6.28 -2.38 15.32
CA LYS A 235 4.90 -2.49 15.79
C LYS A 235 4.54 -1.28 16.64
N PHE A 236 3.30 -0.84 16.48
CA PHE A 236 2.70 0.11 17.41
C PHE A 236 2.28 -0.57 18.70
N ASP A 237 2.59 0.06 19.83
CA ASP A 237 1.98 -0.18 21.12
C ASP A 237 0.58 0.44 21.08
N VAL A 238 -0.35 -0.34 20.52
CA VAL A 238 -1.73 0.11 20.23
C VAL A 238 -2.49 0.57 21.46
N GLU A 239 -2.07 0.17 22.66
CA GLU A 239 -2.73 0.57 23.92
C GLU A 239 -2.38 1.99 24.34
N LYS A 240 -1.25 2.52 23.86
CA LYS A 240 -0.82 3.89 24.12
C LYS A 240 -1.32 4.89 23.08
N ILE A 241 -2.00 4.43 22.03
CA ILE A 241 -2.48 5.28 20.95
C ILE A 241 -3.77 5.98 21.37
N ASN A 242 -3.73 7.31 21.46
CA ASN A 242 -4.88 8.15 21.76
C ASN A 242 -5.23 9.10 20.60
N ILE A 243 -5.29 8.58 19.38
CA ILE A 243 -5.70 9.33 18.19
C ILE A 243 -7.20 9.12 17.96
N PRO A 244 -7.99 10.17 17.63
CA PRO A 244 -9.38 10.00 17.23
C PRO A 244 -9.55 8.93 16.14
N HIS A 245 -10.63 8.15 16.21
CA HIS A 245 -10.90 7.03 15.29
C HIS A 245 -9.93 5.82 15.38
N PHE A 246 -9.08 5.78 16.40
CA PHE A 246 -8.32 4.57 16.78
C PHE A 246 -8.70 4.13 18.19
N ARG A 247 -9.14 2.87 18.37
CA ARG A 247 -9.52 2.33 19.67
C ARG A 247 -9.10 0.88 19.83
N VAL A 248 -8.69 0.54 21.04
CA VAL A 248 -8.49 -0.83 21.50
C VAL A 248 -9.59 -1.14 22.50
N ILE A 249 -10.35 -2.20 22.23
CA ILE A 249 -11.42 -2.68 23.09
C ILE A 249 -11.07 -4.10 23.51
N GLN A 250 -11.27 -4.42 24.80
CA GLN A 250 -11.17 -5.79 25.30
C GLN A 250 -12.60 -6.34 25.42
N ARG A 251 -12.87 -7.48 24.77
CA ARG A 251 -14.17 -8.16 24.85
C ARG A 251 -13.95 -9.66 24.91
N ASN A 252 -14.51 -10.33 25.93
CA ASN A 252 -14.42 -11.78 26.12
C ASN A 252 -12.97 -12.31 26.13
N GLY A 253 -12.02 -11.53 26.65
CA GLY A 253 -10.59 -11.88 26.64
C GLY A 253 -9.90 -11.68 25.28
N GLU A 254 -10.63 -11.23 24.25
CA GLU A 254 -10.08 -10.90 22.94
C GLU A 254 -9.86 -9.39 22.80
N LYS A 255 -8.70 -9.06 22.23
CA LYS A 255 -8.31 -7.69 21.90
C LYS A 255 -8.83 -7.31 20.52
N ILE A 256 -9.79 -6.39 20.49
CA ILE A 256 -10.37 -5.85 19.25
C ILE A 256 -9.74 -4.49 18.97
N ILE A 257 -9.09 -4.38 17.80
CA ILE A 257 -8.50 -3.12 17.32
C ILE A 257 -9.42 -2.51 16.26
N VAL A 258 -9.97 -1.34 16.57
CA VAL A 258 -10.70 -0.46 15.65
C VAL A 258 -9.71 0.58 15.12
N ASP A 259 -9.32 0.44 13.86
CA ASP A 259 -8.34 1.31 13.21
C ASP A 259 -8.95 1.93 11.94
N ASN A 260 -9.52 3.11 12.09
CA ASN A 260 -10.10 3.88 10.99
C ASN A 260 -9.17 5.02 10.53
N ILE A 261 -7.92 5.04 11.01
CA ILE A 261 -6.88 6.00 10.61
C ILE A 261 -5.81 5.34 9.75
N GLY A 262 -5.82 4.00 9.64
CA GLY A 262 -4.89 3.17 8.90
C GLY A 262 -3.50 3.15 9.50
N LEU A 263 -3.41 3.01 10.82
CA LEU A 263 -2.15 2.95 11.56
C LEU A 263 -1.50 1.56 11.43
N VAL A 264 -2.24 0.52 11.82
CA VAL A 264 -1.81 -0.89 11.82
C VAL A 264 -2.49 -1.69 10.70
N LYS A 265 -3.76 -1.38 10.39
CA LYS A 265 -4.54 -1.97 9.28
C LYS A 265 -4.50 -1.04 8.05
N ALA A 266 -4.65 -1.62 6.86
CA ALA A 266 -4.80 -0.81 5.66
C ALA A 266 -6.11 -0.01 5.75
N LEU A 267 -6.09 1.26 5.37
CA LEU A 267 -7.30 2.09 5.36
C LEU A 267 -8.03 1.84 4.05
N HIS A 268 -9.24 1.30 4.14
CA HIS A 268 -10.15 1.21 3.00
C HIS A 268 -10.66 2.62 2.68
N VAL A 269 -10.49 3.04 1.43
CA VAL A 269 -10.84 4.41 1.00
C VAL A 269 -12.15 4.41 0.24
N GLU A 270 -12.33 3.48 -0.69
CA GLU A 270 -13.53 3.39 -1.52
C GLU A 270 -13.72 1.96 -2.02
N GLU A 271 -14.98 1.53 -2.11
CA GLU A 271 -15.38 0.22 -2.64
C GLU A 271 -16.55 0.41 -3.61
N ARG A 272 -16.48 -0.22 -4.79
CA ARG A 272 -17.54 -0.19 -5.82
C ARG A 272 -17.83 -1.58 -6.35
N HIS A 273 -19.10 -1.83 -6.66
CA HIS A 273 -19.58 -3.11 -7.17
C HIS A 273 -20.47 -2.91 -8.40
N LYS A 274 -20.21 -3.68 -9.46
CA LYS A 274 -21.11 -3.85 -10.61
C LYS A 274 -21.84 -5.14 -10.32
N THR A 275 -22.99 -5.02 -9.65
CA THR A 275 -23.77 -6.17 -9.18
C THR A 275 -24.77 -6.67 -10.23
N PHE A 276 -25.07 -5.87 -11.25
CA PHE A 276 -25.98 -6.19 -12.36
C PHE A 276 -25.41 -5.72 -13.70
#